data_AF-A0A9W4NZD9-F1
#
_entry.id   AF-A0A9W4NZD9-F1
#
_cell.length_a   1.000
_cell.length_b   1.000
_cell.length_c   1.000
_cell.angle_alpha   90.00
_cell.angle_beta   90.00
_cell.angle_gamma   90.00
#
_symmetry.space_group_name_H-M   'P 1'
#
loop_
_entity.id
_entity.type
_entity.pdbx_description
1 polymer ?
#
loop_
_entity_poly.entity_id
_entity_poly.type
_entity_poly.pdbx_seq_one_letter_code
_entity_poly.pdbx_strand_id
1 'polypeptide(L)'
;MLSNAIDYAIPAIDIIDSPVKNWAIDLPDTLADNGSCGAIILGGTPRKLTELTLSDTRGSLKFNGEEVMSGNTKNNLGNPLSAVAWLANRLAEYDIEFKAGQVVMPGSCLEAVPMEANGHWSCTFEGWGTIEFEVV
;
A
#
# COMPACT_ATOMS: atom_id res chain seq x y z
N MET A 1 -21.14 -9.12 -0.93
CA MET A 1 -19.87 -9.06 -1.69
C MET A 1 -19.01 -7.98 -1.07
N LEU A 2 -17.74 -8.27 -0.77
CA LEU A 2 -16.79 -7.35 -0.11
C LEU A 2 -16.79 -5.94 -0.72
N SER A 3 -16.92 -5.84 -2.04
CA SER A 3 -17.00 -4.57 -2.78
C SER A 3 -18.05 -3.58 -2.25
N ASN A 4 -19.16 -4.07 -1.69
CA ASN A 4 -20.22 -3.21 -1.16
C ASN A 4 -19.90 -2.66 0.23
N ALA A 5 -18.87 -3.19 0.91
CA ALA A 5 -18.40 -2.72 2.20
C ALA A 5 -17.26 -1.69 2.08
N ILE A 6 -16.80 -1.40 0.86
CA ILE A 6 -15.73 -0.45 0.59
C ILE A 6 -16.35 0.83 0.03
N ASP A 7 -16.15 1.95 0.73
CA ASP A 7 -16.66 3.26 0.32
C ASP A 7 -15.89 3.81 -0.89
N TYR A 8 -14.55 3.77 -0.81
CA TYR A 8 -13.65 4.20 -1.89
C TYR A 8 -12.28 3.52 -1.78
N ALA A 9 -11.49 3.61 -2.85
CA ALA A 9 -10.06 3.38 -2.84
C ALA A 9 -9.32 4.72 -3.00
N ILE A 10 -8.14 4.83 -2.41
CA ILE A 10 -7.27 6.00 -2.47
C ILE A 10 -5.81 5.53 -2.61
N PRO A 11 -4.96 6.21 -3.39
CA PRO A 11 -3.52 5.98 -3.36
C PRO A 11 -2.96 6.05 -1.93
N ALA A 12 -1.96 5.21 -1.66
CA ALA A 12 -1.21 5.24 -0.42
C ALA A 12 0.27 4.96 -0.67
N ILE A 13 1.13 5.55 0.15
CA ILE A 13 2.54 5.17 0.32
C ILE A 13 2.69 4.56 1.71
N ASP A 14 3.35 3.40 1.76
CA ASP A 14 3.73 2.73 2.99
C ASP A 14 5.22 3.01 3.25
N ILE A 15 5.52 3.64 4.37
CA ILE A 15 6.87 3.86 4.86
C ILE A 15 7.17 2.73 5.83
N ILE A 16 7.94 1.75 5.36
CA ILE A 16 8.33 0.60 6.14
C ILE A 16 9.63 0.86 6.89
N ASP A 17 9.71 0.35 8.11
CA ASP A 17 10.91 0.40 8.95
C ASP A 17 10.98 -0.86 9.81
N SER A 18 12.19 -1.29 10.15
CA SER A 18 12.39 -2.46 10.99
C SER A 18 13.47 -2.23 12.06
N PRO A 19 13.20 -2.58 13.33
CA PRO A 19 14.19 -2.53 14.40
C PRO A 19 15.21 -3.67 14.29
N VAL A 20 14.99 -4.65 13.41
CA VAL A 20 15.94 -5.75 13.19
C VAL A 20 17.14 -5.23 12.40
N LYS A 21 18.32 -5.42 13.00
CA LYS A 21 19.58 -4.90 12.47
C LYS A 21 19.79 -5.34 11.01
N ASN A 22 20.15 -4.36 10.17
CA ASN A 22 20.47 -4.56 8.76
C ASN A 22 19.33 -5.21 7.93
N TRP A 23 18.06 -5.06 8.34
CA TRP A 23 16.93 -5.72 7.65
C TRP A 23 17.10 -7.24 7.53
N ALA A 24 17.85 -7.87 8.45
CA ALA A 24 18.07 -9.32 8.47
C ALA A 24 16.85 -10.04 9.06
N ILE A 25 15.69 -9.86 8.42
CA ILE A 25 14.38 -10.37 8.84
C ILE A 25 14.00 -11.63 8.05
N ASP A 26 13.28 -12.53 8.71
CA ASP A 26 12.43 -13.54 8.08
C ASP A 26 10.97 -13.28 8.48
N LEU A 27 10.02 -14.06 7.94
CA LEU A 27 8.59 -13.88 8.16
C LEU A 27 8.21 -13.76 9.66
N PRO A 28 8.73 -14.58 10.60
CA PRO A 28 8.39 -14.43 12.02
C PRO A 28 8.81 -13.07 12.59
N ASP A 29 9.95 -12.52 12.14
CA ASP A 29 10.44 -11.23 12.59
C ASP A 29 9.51 -10.12 12.09
N THR A 30 9.16 -10.14 10.80
CA THR A 30 8.21 -9.18 10.21
C THR A 30 6.85 -9.22 10.91
N LEU A 31 6.35 -10.42 11.25
CA LEU A 31 5.09 -10.57 11.97
C LEU A 31 5.17 -10.00 13.40
N ALA A 32 6.27 -10.26 14.12
CA ALA A 32 6.50 -9.72 15.45
C ALA A 32 6.68 -8.19 15.44
N ASP A 33 7.23 -7.67 14.35
CA ASP A 33 7.50 -6.25 14.06
C ASP A 33 6.30 -5.53 13.43
N ASN A 34 5.07 -6.01 13.66
CA ASN A 34 3.84 -5.37 13.16
C ASN A 34 3.86 -5.15 11.62
N GLY A 35 4.40 -6.10 10.87
CA GLY A 35 4.52 -6.00 9.41
C GLY A 35 5.60 -5.02 8.93
N SER A 36 6.53 -4.62 9.80
CA SER A 36 7.52 -3.56 9.55
C SER A 36 6.87 -2.23 9.12
N CYS A 37 5.68 -1.96 9.68
CA CYS A 37 4.91 -0.76 9.41
C CYS A 37 5.47 0.43 10.21
N GLY A 38 5.93 1.47 9.52
CA GLY A 38 6.39 2.73 10.12
C GLY A 38 5.33 3.83 10.04
N ALA A 39 4.98 4.26 8.83
CA ALA A 39 3.98 5.31 8.60
C ALA A 39 3.23 5.12 7.28
N ILE A 40 2.03 5.67 7.18
CA ILE A 40 1.22 5.63 5.96
C ILE A 40 0.91 7.06 5.53
N ILE A 41 1.11 7.34 4.24
CA ILE A 41 0.72 8.61 3.61
C ILE A 41 -0.41 8.31 2.63
N LEU A 42 -1.59 8.89 2.88
CA LEU A 42 -2.73 8.83 1.97
C LEU A 42 -2.78 10.12 1.14
N GLY A 43 -3.06 10.00 -0.16
CA GLY A 43 -3.16 11.18 -1.02
C GLY A 43 -3.67 10.87 -2.42
N GLY A 44 -3.57 11.84 -3.33
CA GLY A 44 -4.22 11.76 -4.63
C GLY A 44 -5.75 11.94 -4.53
N THR A 45 -6.49 11.26 -5.40
CA THR A 45 -7.94 11.39 -5.50
C THR A 45 -8.63 10.11 -5.01
N PRO A 46 -9.49 10.15 -3.98
CA PRO A 46 -10.31 9.01 -3.61
C PRO A 46 -11.34 8.72 -4.71
N ARG A 47 -11.53 7.45 -5.06
CA ARG A 47 -12.41 7.02 -6.15
C ARG A 47 -13.25 5.82 -5.73
N LYS A 48 -14.50 5.77 -6.20
CA LYS A 48 -15.35 4.59 -6.02
C LYS A 48 -14.77 3.41 -6.80
N LEU A 49 -14.90 2.19 -6.27
CA LEU A 49 -14.36 1.00 -6.93
C LEU A 49 -14.89 0.79 -8.36
N THR A 50 -16.13 1.21 -8.63
CA THR A 50 -16.77 1.12 -9.95
C THR A 50 -16.13 2.01 -11.01
N GLU A 51 -15.28 2.95 -10.61
CA GLU A 51 -14.60 3.90 -11.50
C GLU A 51 -13.17 3.45 -11.85
N LEU A 52 -12.75 2.28 -11.35
CA LEU A 52 -11.34 1.89 -11.32
C LEU A 52 -11.13 0.49 -11.91
N THR A 53 -10.04 0.34 -12.67
CA THR A 53 -9.51 -0.97 -13.07
C THR A 53 -8.43 -1.38 -12.07
N LEU A 54 -8.84 -1.86 -10.89
CA LEU A 54 -7.94 -2.19 -9.77
C LEU A 54 -6.88 -3.25 -10.11
N SER A 55 -7.12 -4.11 -11.09
CA SER A 55 -6.17 -5.13 -11.52
C SER A 55 -5.24 -4.66 -12.65
N ASP A 56 -5.28 -3.39 -13.05
CA ASP A 56 -4.40 -2.87 -14.10
C ASP A 56 -4.22 -1.35 -13.99
N THR A 57 -3.65 -0.91 -12.88
CA THR A 57 -3.28 0.50 -12.68
C THR A 57 -1.78 0.59 -12.44
N ARG A 58 -1.07 1.38 -13.26
CA ARG A 58 0.37 1.59 -13.10
C ARG A 58 0.64 2.58 -11.96
N GLY A 59 1.60 2.25 -11.09
CA GLY A 59 2.22 3.15 -10.12
C GLY A 59 3.65 3.54 -10.55
N SER A 60 4.07 4.77 -10.26
CA SER A 60 5.40 5.33 -10.54
C SER A 60 5.91 6.05 -9.30
N LEU A 61 6.97 5.55 -8.68
CA LEU A 61 7.66 6.22 -7.57
C LEU A 61 8.90 6.95 -8.10
N LYS A 62 9.03 8.21 -7.72
CA LYS A 62 10.12 9.09 -8.10
C LYS A 62 10.82 9.66 -6.90
N PHE A 63 12.14 9.81 -7.02
CA PHE A 63 12.98 10.58 -6.09
C PHE A 63 13.63 11.73 -6.87
N ASN A 64 13.45 12.97 -6.39
CA ASN A 64 13.93 14.19 -7.04
C ASN A 64 13.61 14.27 -8.55
N GLY A 65 12.43 13.76 -8.93
CA GLY A 65 11.92 13.78 -10.30
C GLY A 65 12.32 12.59 -11.18
N GLU A 66 13.25 11.74 -10.74
CA GLU A 66 13.67 10.54 -11.46
C GLU A 66 12.86 9.31 -10.99
N GLU A 67 12.36 8.51 -11.93
CA GLU A 67 11.65 7.26 -11.59
C GLU A 67 12.63 6.23 -11.04
N VAL A 68 12.44 5.86 -9.78
CA VAL A 68 13.27 4.87 -9.07
C VAL A 68 12.58 3.51 -8.97
N MET A 69 11.26 3.48 -9.07
CA MET A 69 10.48 2.25 -9.08
C MET A 69 9.17 2.43 -9.82
N SER A 70 8.70 1.36 -10.47
CA SER A 70 7.37 1.29 -11.04
C SER A 70 6.76 -0.09 -10.88
N GLY A 71 5.44 -0.15 -10.93
CA GLY A 71 4.71 -1.38 -10.73
C GLY A 71 3.27 -1.27 -11.21
N ASN A 72 2.51 -2.33 -11.00
CA ASN A 72 1.11 -2.39 -11.37
C ASN A 72 0.31 -3.05 -10.26
N THR A 73 -0.88 -2.54 -9.99
CA THR A 73 -1.75 -3.02 -8.91
C THR A 73 -2.09 -4.52 -8.99
N LYS A 74 -1.98 -5.16 -10.16
CA LYS A 74 -2.10 -6.62 -10.30
C LYS A 74 -1.04 -7.41 -9.53
N ASN A 75 0.07 -6.79 -9.16
CA ASN A 75 1.09 -7.42 -8.34
C ASN A 75 0.55 -7.80 -6.94
N ASN A 76 -0.54 -7.15 -6.49
CA ASN A 76 -1.27 -7.52 -5.29
C ASN A 76 -2.21 -8.70 -5.58
N LEU A 77 -1.66 -9.91 -5.65
CA LEU A 77 -2.43 -11.16 -5.83
C LEU A 77 -3.40 -11.12 -7.03
N GLY A 78 -2.99 -10.50 -8.14
CA GLY A 78 -3.81 -10.30 -9.35
C GLY A 78 -4.82 -9.16 -9.25
N ASN A 79 -5.37 -8.90 -8.07
CA ASN A 79 -6.28 -7.79 -7.79
C ASN A 79 -6.20 -7.42 -6.31
N PRO A 80 -6.00 -6.14 -5.94
CA PRO A 80 -5.94 -5.69 -4.54
C PRO A 80 -7.13 -6.15 -3.68
N LEU A 81 -8.34 -6.29 -4.24
CA LEU A 81 -9.50 -6.79 -3.50
C LEU A 81 -9.37 -8.25 -3.07
N SER A 82 -8.57 -9.06 -3.77
CA SER A 82 -8.27 -10.44 -3.38
C SER A 82 -7.54 -10.49 -2.04
N ALA A 83 -6.57 -9.58 -1.83
CA ALA A 83 -5.84 -9.49 -0.56
C ALA A 83 -6.76 -9.04 0.60
N VAL A 84 -7.64 -8.06 0.34
CA VAL A 84 -8.62 -7.61 1.35
C VAL A 84 -9.61 -8.73 1.69
N ALA A 85 -10.09 -9.48 0.69
CA ALA A 85 -10.98 -10.62 0.92
C ALA A 85 -10.30 -11.73 1.72
N TRP A 86 -9.04 -12.04 1.41
CA TRP A 86 -8.24 -12.99 2.17
C TRP A 86 -8.10 -12.56 3.63
N LEU A 87 -7.74 -11.29 3.88
CA LEU A 87 -7.57 -10.77 5.24
C LEU A 87 -8.90 -10.81 6.02
N ALA A 88 -10.01 -10.40 5.40
CA ALA A 88 -11.32 -10.44 6.03
C ALA A 88 -11.71 -11.86 6.45
N ASN A 89 -11.52 -12.84 5.56
CA ASN A 89 -11.81 -14.24 5.86
C ASN A 89 -10.90 -14.78 6.97
N ARG A 90 -9.60 -14.40 6.94
CA ARG A 90 -8.63 -14.87 7.94
C ARG A 90 -8.92 -14.31 9.32
N LEU A 91 -9.29 -13.04 9.43
CA LEU A 91 -9.65 -12.40 10.70
C LEU A 91 -10.94 -12.97 11.29
N ALA A 92 -11.90 -13.35 10.44
CA ALA A 92 -13.14 -13.98 10.89
C ALA A 92 -12.90 -15.31 11.62
N GLU A 93 -11.83 -16.05 11.31
CA GLU A 93 -11.44 -17.26 12.05
C GLU A 93 -11.02 -16.99 13.51
N TYR A 94 -10.75 -15.72 13.84
CA TYR A 94 -10.39 -15.26 15.18
C TYR A 94 -11.49 -14.40 15.83
N ASP A 95 -12.71 -14.42 15.29
CA ASP A 95 -13.83 -13.56 15.73
C ASP A 95 -13.49 -12.06 15.68
N ILE A 96 -12.62 -11.66 14.74
CA ILE A 96 -12.25 -10.26 14.50
C ILE A 96 -12.98 -9.76 13.25
N GLU A 97 -13.68 -8.65 13.42
CA GLU A 97 -14.42 -7.99 12.34
C GLU A 97 -13.81 -6.62 12.00
N PHE A 98 -13.91 -6.23 10.73
CA PHE A 98 -13.66 -4.86 10.32
C PHE A 98 -14.76 -3.92 10.80
N LYS A 99 -14.37 -2.73 11.24
CA LYS A 99 -15.28 -1.64 11.59
C LYS A 99 -15.35 -0.63 10.45
N ALA A 100 -16.54 -0.06 10.26
CA ALA A 100 -16.73 1.02 9.29
C ALA A 100 -15.75 2.18 9.57
N GLY A 101 -15.14 2.72 8.52
CA GLY A 101 -14.16 3.79 8.60
C GLY A 101 -12.71 3.33 8.78
N GLN A 102 -12.44 2.02 8.91
CA GLN A 102 -11.06 1.52 8.88
C GLN A 102 -10.45 1.59 7.48
N VAL A 103 -9.15 1.88 7.43
CA VAL A 103 -8.34 1.84 6.21
C VAL A 103 -7.63 0.49 6.14
N VAL A 104 -7.67 -0.16 4.98
CA VAL A 104 -7.00 -1.44 4.75
C VAL A 104 -6.01 -1.29 3.60
N MET A 105 -4.74 -1.61 3.89
CA MET A 105 -3.66 -1.64 2.90
C MET A 105 -3.59 -3.05 2.28
N PRO A 106 -3.88 -3.24 0.98
CA PRO A 106 -3.96 -4.56 0.35
C PRO A 106 -2.59 -5.17 0.00
N GLY A 107 -1.49 -4.54 0.41
CA GLY A 107 -0.13 -4.87 0.00
C GLY A 107 0.45 -3.90 -1.03
N SER A 108 1.78 -3.94 -1.18
CA SER A 108 2.49 -3.07 -2.12
C SER A 108 2.49 -3.63 -3.54
N CYS A 109 2.15 -2.77 -4.50
CA CYS A 109 2.23 -3.11 -5.92
C CYS A 109 3.56 -2.74 -6.58
N LEU A 110 4.43 -2.05 -5.82
CA LEU A 110 5.81 -1.69 -6.17
C LEU A 110 6.76 -2.40 -5.20
N GLU A 111 7.98 -2.69 -5.66
CA GLU A 111 9.04 -3.14 -4.75
C GLU A 111 9.45 -1.99 -3.83
N ALA A 112 9.84 -2.31 -2.59
CA ALA A 112 10.32 -1.31 -1.65
C ALA A 112 11.66 -0.72 -2.13
N VAL A 113 11.82 0.58 -1.96
CA VAL A 113 13.05 1.30 -2.31
C VAL A 113 13.68 1.85 -1.04
N PRO A 114 14.98 1.64 -0.79
CA PRO A 114 15.68 2.27 0.32
C PRO A 114 15.58 3.80 0.27
N MET A 115 15.18 4.42 1.38
CA MET A 115 15.06 5.86 1.52
C MET A 115 16.28 6.41 2.27
N GLU A 116 17.42 6.46 1.59
CA GLU A 116 18.73 6.77 2.20
C GLU A 116 19.09 8.27 2.21
N ALA A 117 18.42 9.07 1.38
CA ALA A 117 18.75 10.48 1.16
C ALA A 117 17.54 11.39 1.37
N ASN A 118 17.81 12.56 1.91
CA ASN A 118 16.84 13.65 2.03
C ASN A 118 16.47 14.17 0.63
N GLY A 119 15.22 14.58 0.45
CA GLY A 119 14.71 15.10 -0.81
C GLY A 119 13.25 14.76 -1.06
N HIS A 120 12.82 15.09 -2.28
CA HIS A 120 11.43 15.03 -2.68
C HIS A 120 11.07 13.66 -3.24
N TRP A 121 10.03 13.06 -2.70
CA TRP A 121 9.45 11.81 -3.18
C TRP A 121 8.06 12.06 -3.75
N SER A 122 7.78 11.47 -4.91
CA SER A 122 6.42 11.47 -5.46
C SER A 122 6.02 10.11 -6.01
N CYS A 123 4.79 9.70 -5.73
CA CYS A 123 4.21 8.47 -6.25
C CYS A 123 2.93 8.77 -7.02
N THR A 124 2.90 8.46 -8.31
CA THR A 124 1.74 8.66 -9.18
C THR A 124 1.10 7.33 -9.52
N PHE A 125 -0.21 7.24 -9.33
CA PHE A 125 -1.04 6.15 -9.82
C PHE A 125 -1.87 6.65 -11.00
N GLU A 126 -1.81 5.93 -12.12
CA GLU A 126 -2.48 6.35 -13.36
C GLU A 126 -3.99 6.56 -13.13
N GLY A 127 -4.48 7.76 -13.44
CA GLY A 127 -5.89 8.14 -13.25
C GLY A 127 -6.33 8.38 -11.79
N TRP A 128 -5.44 8.22 -10.79
CA TRP A 128 -5.73 8.43 -9.36
C TRP A 128 -4.96 9.61 -8.75
N GLY A 129 -4.00 10.17 -9.49
CA GLY A 129 -3.23 11.33 -9.06
C GLY A 129 -1.92 10.95 -8.38
N THR A 130 -1.37 11.91 -7.64
CA THR A 130 0.00 11.86 -7.10
C THR A 130 -0.01 12.11 -5.59
N ILE A 131 0.81 11.35 -4.86
CA ILE A 131 1.20 11.59 -3.47
C ILE A 131 2.61 12.16 -3.48
N GLU A 132 2.86 13.20 -2.69
CA GLU A 132 4.18 13.83 -2.59
C GLU A 132 4.55 14.05 -1.12
N PHE A 133 5.82 13.88 -0.79
CA PHE A 133 6.37 14.17 0.53
C PHE A 133 7.86 14.51 0.45
N GLU A 134 8.33 15.23 1.47
CA GLU A 134 9.74 15.62 1.61
C GLU A 134 10.37 14.87 2.77
N VAL A 135 11.58 14.36 2.56
CA VAL A 135 12.44 13.82 3.62
C VAL A 135 13.47 14.90 3.97
N VAL A 136 13.49 15.32 5.23
CA VAL A 136 14.30 16.45 5.74
C VAL A 136 15.35 16.04 6.76
#